data_AF-A0A7C7DS64-F1
#
_entry.id   AF-A0A7C7DS64-F1
#
_cell.length_a   1.000
_cell.length_b   1.000
_cell.length_c   1.000
_cell.angle_alpha   90.00
_cell.angle_beta   90.00
_cell.angle_gamma   90.00
#
_symmetry.space_group_name_H-M   'P 1'
#
loop_
_entity.id
_entity.type
_entity.pdbx_description
1 polymer ?
#
loop_
_entity_poly.entity_id
_entity_poly.type
_entity_poly.pdbx_seq_one_letter_code
_entity_poly.pdbx_strand_id
1 'polypeptide(L)'
;MSRLYTENLSLAYDNHPIITELHLAIPTGKITALVGPNGCGKSTLLRGLARLLSPRRGHVYLDGKAIHTMSSKTLARQLGILPQSPNAPEGLTVRELVAQGRYPHQHWFQQWSATDEAITAAAMTTTNILDFADRPLDTLSGGQRQRAWIAMALAQETDILLLDEPTTYLDLAYQIEVLDLLRELNEAGRTIVMVLHDLNQACRYAHHLVAMRDGKIWGQGAPASIMTERMVAEVFRLNARIIADPVSGAPLCIPLGRPHVERPSPGNALSYAPLVAATAPTPA
;
A
#
# COMPACT_ATOMS: atom_id res chain seq x y z
N MET A 1 -11.83 1.95 -19.53
CA MET A 1 -12.79 1.22 -18.67
C MET A 1 -12.01 0.42 -17.65
N SER A 2 -12.46 0.40 -16.40
CA SER A 2 -11.80 -0.31 -15.29
C SER A 2 -12.10 -1.80 -15.34
N ARG A 3 -11.07 -2.66 -15.29
CA ARG A 3 -11.22 -4.12 -15.32
C ARG A 3 -11.70 -4.69 -13.99
N LEU A 4 -11.22 -4.14 -12.87
CA LEU A 4 -11.56 -4.54 -11.50
C LEU A 4 -12.42 -3.46 -10.83
N TYR A 5 -13.63 -3.81 -10.41
CA TYR A 5 -14.55 -2.88 -9.77
C TYR A 5 -15.55 -3.57 -8.83
N THR A 6 -16.24 -2.78 -8.01
CA THR A 6 -17.21 -3.23 -7.02
C THR A 6 -18.56 -2.53 -7.21
N GLU A 7 -19.65 -3.25 -6.95
CA GLU A 7 -21.00 -2.69 -6.96
C GLU A 7 -21.73 -3.08 -5.68
N ASN A 8 -22.22 -2.08 -4.92
CA ASN A 8 -22.95 -2.26 -3.66
C ASN A 8 -22.23 -3.20 -2.66
N LEU A 9 -20.90 -3.21 -2.68
CA LEU A 9 -20.10 -4.18 -1.95
C LEU A 9 -20.24 -3.98 -0.46
N SER A 10 -20.64 -5.04 0.25
CA SER A 10 -20.72 -5.04 1.70
C SER A 10 -19.95 -6.23 2.27
N LEU A 11 -19.01 -5.95 3.17
CA LEU A 11 -18.09 -6.92 3.75
C LEU A 11 -18.16 -6.87 5.28
N ALA A 12 -18.11 -8.04 5.90
CA ALA A 12 -18.23 -8.21 7.34
C ALA A 12 -17.31 -9.36 7.79
N TYR A 13 -16.78 -9.25 9.01
CA TYR A 13 -16.25 -10.40 9.74
C TYR A 13 -17.34 -10.85 10.70
N ASP A 14 -17.73 -12.13 10.60
CA ASP A 14 -18.89 -12.67 11.31
C ASP A 14 -20.12 -11.76 11.13
N ASN A 15 -20.68 -11.24 12.22
CA ASN A 15 -21.82 -10.32 12.21
C ASN A 15 -21.43 -8.83 12.34
N HIS A 16 -20.14 -8.51 12.28
CA HIS A 16 -19.65 -7.13 12.38
C HIS A 16 -19.42 -6.54 10.98
N PRO A 17 -20.30 -5.65 10.49
CA PRO A 17 -20.11 -5.00 9.20
C PRO A 17 -18.89 -4.07 9.25
N ILE A 18 -18.03 -4.18 8.25
CA ILE A 18 -16.83 -3.35 8.11
C ILE A 18 -16.95 -2.40 6.91
N ILE A 19 -17.54 -2.88 5.81
CA ILE A 19 -17.79 -2.10 4.60
C ILE A 19 -19.26 -2.24 4.25
N THR A 20 -19.90 -1.14 3.85
CA THR A 20 -21.32 -1.11 3.50
C THR A 20 -21.52 -0.37 2.18
N GLU A 21 -22.14 -1.04 1.22
CA GLU A 21 -22.58 -0.49 -0.08
C GLU A 21 -21.48 0.30 -0.83
N LEU A 22 -20.27 -0.26 -0.90
CA LEU A 22 -19.11 0.39 -1.50
C LEU A 22 -19.04 0.17 -3.02
N HIS A 23 -18.86 1.29 -3.74
CA HIS A 23 -18.60 1.31 -5.18
C HIS A 23 -17.20 1.85 -5.43
N LEU A 24 -16.37 1.06 -6.11
CA LEU A 24 -14.99 1.41 -6.43
C LEU A 24 -14.65 0.85 -7.80
N ALA A 25 -13.92 1.60 -8.61
CA ALA A 25 -13.38 1.14 -9.88
C ALA A 25 -11.88 1.41 -9.91
N ILE A 26 -11.07 0.36 -10.06
CA ILE A 26 -9.61 0.46 -10.10
C ILE A 26 -9.17 0.82 -11.53
N PRO A 27 -8.46 1.94 -11.75
CA PRO A 27 -7.97 2.27 -13.08
C PRO A 27 -6.94 1.25 -13.58
N THR A 28 -7.20 0.67 -14.76
CA THR A 28 -6.32 -0.32 -15.39
C THR A 28 -4.95 0.28 -15.74
N GLY A 29 -3.87 -0.47 -15.50
CA GLY A 29 -2.49 -0.07 -15.80
C GLY A 29 -1.99 1.07 -14.90
N LYS A 30 -2.64 1.31 -13.77
CA LYS A 30 -2.27 2.35 -12.81
C LYS A 30 -2.01 1.74 -11.42
N ILE A 31 -1.25 2.49 -10.64
CA ILE A 31 -1.08 2.24 -9.20
C ILE A 31 -2.19 2.96 -8.44
N THR A 32 -2.98 2.18 -7.70
CA THR A 32 -4.00 2.68 -6.78
C THR A 32 -3.55 2.46 -5.33
N ALA A 33 -3.46 3.53 -4.53
CA ALA A 33 -3.18 3.41 -3.10
C ALA A 33 -4.46 3.62 -2.28
N LEU A 34 -4.74 2.66 -1.40
CA LEU A 34 -5.78 2.74 -0.39
C LEU A 34 -5.19 3.34 0.90
N VAL A 35 -5.73 4.47 1.35
CA VAL A 35 -5.27 5.18 2.55
C VAL A 35 -6.43 5.48 3.49
N GLY A 36 -6.12 5.66 4.77
CA GLY A 36 -7.11 5.90 5.82
C GLY A 36 -6.61 5.42 7.18
N PRO A 37 -7.30 5.74 8.28
CA PRO A 37 -6.88 5.34 9.61
C PRO A 37 -6.95 3.82 9.81
N ASN A 38 -6.35 3.33 10.88
CA ASN A 38 -6.43 1.92 11.25
C ASN A 38 -7.88 1.53 11.53
N GLY A 39 -8.27 0.33 11.12
CA GLY A 39 -9.64 -0.18 11.30
C GLY A 39 -10.68 0.38 10.33
N CYS A 40 -10.34 1.27 9.39
CA CYS A 40 -11.33 1.84 8.46
C CYS A 40 -11.76 0.91 7.31
N GLY A 41 -11.20 -0.30 7.24
CA GLY A 41 -11.59 -1.34 6.26
C GLY A 41 -10.70 -1.51 5.03
N LYS A 42 -9.50 -0.90 4.96
CA LYS A 42 -8.60 -1.02 3.78
C LYS A 42 -8.23 -2.47 3.44
N SER A 43 -7.67 -3.20 4.40
CA SER A 43 -7.32 -4.61 4.24
C SER A 43 -8.55 -5.49 4.01
N THR A 44 -9.69 -5.14 4.61
CA THR A 44 -10.97 -5.81 4.35
C THR A 44 -11.42 -5.65 2.90
N LEU A 45 -11.34 -4.42 2.36
CA LEU A 45 -11.64 -4.13 0.96
C LEU A 45 -10.70 -4.91 0.05
N LEU A 46 -9.39 -4.87 0.32
CA LEU A 46 -8.38 -5.57 -0.47
C LEU A 46 -8.63 -7.09 -0.48
N ARG A 47 -8.96 -7.69 0.68
CA ARG A 47 -9.35 -9.11 0.78
C ARG A 47 -10.64 -9.42 0.01
N GLY A 48 -11.60 -8.50 -0.01
CA GLY A 48 -12.80 -8.61 -0.85
C GLY A 48 -12.45 -8.61 -2.34
N LEU A 49 -11.60 -7.66 -2.78
CA LEU A 49 -11.12 -7.59 -4.16
C LEU A 49 -10.37 -8.86 -4.60
N ALA A 50 -9.68 -9.51 -3.67
CA ALA A 50 -8.91 -10.73 -3.90
C ALA A 50 -9.73 -12.04 -3.78
N ARG A 51 -11.04 -11.96 -3.50
CA ARG A 51 -11.89 -13.13 -3.19
C ARG A 51 -11.43 -13.93 -1.96
N LEU A 52 -10.71 -13.29 -1.03
CA LEU A 52 -10.36 -13.88 0.27
C LEU A 52 -11.44 -13.61 1.33
N LEU A 53 -12.36 -12.70 1.06
CA LEU A 53 -13.53 -12.43 1.89
C LEU A 53 -14.78 -12.35 1.01
N SER A 54 -15.76 -13.21 1.26
CA SER A 54 -17.01 -13.22 0.51
C SER A 54 -17.91 -12.03 0.90
N PRO A 55 -18.52 -11.34 -0.07
CA PRO A 55 -19.46 -10.26 0.18
C PRO A 55 -20.72 -10.79 0.86
N ARG A 56 -21.25 -10.02 1.82
CA ARG A 56 -22.60 -10.22 2.35
C ARG A 56 -23.66 -9.75 1.36
N ARG A 57 -23.34 -8.67 0.64
CA ARG A 57 -24.16 -8.06 -0.44
C ARG A 57 -23.25 -7.45 -1.48
N GLY A 58 -23.79 -7.28 -2.69
CA GLY A 58 -23.05 -6.74 -3.82
C GLY A 58 -22.01 -7.69 -4.38
N HIS A 59 -21.22 -7.20 -5.32
CA HIS A 59 -20.29 -8.02 -6.09
C HIS A 59 -18.98 -7.29 -6.34
N VAL A 60 -17.93 -8.10 -6.52
CA VAL A 60 -16.67 -7.67 -7.12
C VAL A 60 -16.59 -8.30 -8.51
N TYR A 61 -16.28 -7.48 -9.50
CA TYR A 61 -16.16 -7.88 -10.89
C TYR A 61 -14.73 -7.75 -11.39
N LEU A 62 -14.32 -8.72 -12.20
CA LEU A 62 -13.10 -8.69 -12.99
C LEU A 62 -13.47 -8.97 -14.45
N ASP A 63 -13.15 -8.06 -15.35
CA ASP A 63 -13.49 -8.14 -16.78
C ASP A 63 -14.99 -8.39 -17.02
N GLY A 64 -15.83 -7.71 -16.23
CA GLY A 64 -17.29 -7.80 -16.29
C GLY A 64 -17.88 -9.09 -15.68
N LYS A 65 -17.05 -9.99 -15.13
CA LYS A 65 -17.49 -11.24 -14.49
C LYS A 65 -17.34 -11.15 -12.98
N ALA A 66 -18.36 -11.57 -12.23
CA ALA A 66 -18.26 -11.63 -10.77
C ALA A 66 -17.18 -12.63 -10.35
N ILE A 67 -16.19 -12.19 -9.56
CA ILE A 67 -15.02 -13.03 -9.24
C ILE A 67 -15.39 -14.30 -8.46
N HIS A 68 -16.51 -14.28 -7.74
CA HIS A 68 -17.04 -15.42 -6.98
C HIS A 68 -17.60 -16.54 -7.86
N THR A 69 -17.91 -16.26 -9.13
CA THR A 69 -18.38 -17.29 -10.08
C THR A 69 -17.26 -17.86 -10.95
N MET A 70 -16.05 -17.27 -10.88
CA MET A 70 -14.88 -17.73 -11.63
C MET A 70 -14.23 -18.96 -10.98
N SER A 71 -13.61 -19.83 -11.77
CA SER A 71 -12.76 -20.88 -11.21
C SER A 71 -11.54 -20.27 -10.50
N SER A 72 -11.05 -20.91 -9.44
CA SER A 72 -9.84 -20.45 -8.73
C SER A 72 -8.63 -20.36 -9.64
N LYS A 73 -8.48 -21.32 -10.57
CA LYS A 73 -7.40 -21.32 -11.55
C LYS A 73 -7.48 -20.13 -12.49
N THR A 74 -8.68 -19.80 -12.99
CA THR A 74 -8.89 -18.63 -13.87
C THR A 74 -8.61 -17.32 -13.15
N LEU A 75 -9.13 -17.15 -11.92
CA LEU A 75 -8.90 -15.93 -11.16
C LEU A 75 -7.42 -15.75 -10.81
N ALA A 76 -6.75 -16.81 -10.36
CA ALA A 76 -5.33 -16.76 -10.02
C ALA A 76 -4.43 -16.54 -11.24
N ARG A 77 -4.89 -16.73 -12.48
CA ARG A 77 -4.11 -16.33 -13.67
C ARG A 77 -4.24 -14.85 -14.01
N GLN A 78 -5.18 -14.13 -13.41
CA GLN A 78 -5.45 -12.72 -13.71
C GLN A 78 -5.13 -11.78 -12.55
N LEU A 79 -5.20 -12.29 -11.31
CA LEU A 79 -5.06 -11.52 -10.09
C LEU A 79 -4.13 -12.24 -9.10
N GLY A 80 -3.05 -11.56 -8.72
CA GLY A 80 -2.13 -11.95 -7.65
C GLY A 80 -2.39 -11.14 -6.37
N ILE A 81 -2.11 -11.74 -5.22
CA ILE A 81 -2.21 -11.06 -3.93
C ILE A 81 -0.99 -11.34 -3.06
N LEU A 82 -0.43 -10.28 -2.48
CA LEU A 82 0.53 -10.34 -1.39
C LEU A 82 -0.13 -9.84 -0.10
N PRO A 83 -0.53 -10.74 0.83
CA PRO A 83 -1.07 -10.33 2.11
C PRO A 83 0.01 -9.72 3.02
N GLN A 84 -0.40 -9.00 4.07
CA GLN A 84 0.48 -8.30 5.00
C GLN A 84 1.43 -9.24 5.78
N SER A 85 0.98 -10.46 6.08
CA SER A 85 1.78 -11.47 6.80
C SER A 85 1.60 -12.82 6.14
N PRO A 86 2.32 -13.05 5.04
CA PRO A 86 2.29 -14.33 4.36
C PRO A 86 3.08 -15.36 5.19
N ASN A 87 2.48 -16.53 5.39
CA ASN A 87 3.12 -17.64 6.10
C ASN A 87 3.63 -18.64 5.06
N ALA A 88 4.90 -19.02 5.17
CA ALA A 88 5.49 -20.12 4.41
C ALA A 88 5.71 -21.34 5.33
N PRO A 89 5.64 -22.57 4.81
CA PRO A 89 6.14 -23.74 5.51
C PRO A 89 7.61 -23.58 5.94
N GLU A 90 7.98 -24.19 7.06
CA GLU A 90 9.37 -24.19 7.55
C GLU A 90 10.30 -24.88 6.53
N GLY A 91 11.52 -24.34 6.40
CA GLY A 91 12.57 -24.89 5.54
C GLY A 91 12.40 -24.62 4.04
N LEU A 92 11.33 -23.93 3.62
CA LEU A 92 11.13 -23.57 2.21
C LEU A 92 12.21 -22.60 1.73
N THR A 93 12.85 -22.93 0.62
CA THR A 93 13.83 -22.04 -0.04
C THR A 93 13.14 -20.91 -0.80
N VAL A 94 13.87 -19.85 -1.11
CA VAL A 94 13.38 -18.75 -1.96
C VAL A 94 12.92 -19.26 -3.32
N ARG A 95 13.68 -20.14 -3.96
CA ARG A 95 13.34 -20.72 -5.27
C ARG A 95 12.03 -21.48 -5.19
N GLU A 96 11.87 -22.33 -4.18
CA GLU A 96 10.64 -23.12 -3.98
C GLU A 96 9.44 -22.21 -3.69
N LEU A 97 9.63 -21.13 -2.93
CA LEU A 97 8.58 -20.13 -2.73
C LEU A 97 8.15 -19.50 -4.06
N VAL A 98 9.10 -19.01 -4.86
CA VAL A 98 8.79 -18.34 -6.13
C VAL A 98 8.14 -19.31 -7.12
N ALA A 99 8.57 -20.57 -7.12
CA ALA A 99 7.99 -21.64 -7.92
C ALA A 99 6.49 -21.86 -7.65
N GLN A 100 6.01 -21.62 -6.41
CA GLN A 100 4.58 -21.73 -6.09
C GLN A 100 3.71 -20.75 -6.89
N GLY A 101 4.29 -19.62 -7.34
CA GLY A 101 3.61 -18.69 -8.25
C GLY A 101 3.15 -19.35 -9.54
N ARG A 102 3.79 -20.45 -9.97
CA ARG A 102 3.43 -21.19 -11.19
C ARG A 102 2.28 -22.18 -11.04
N TYR A 103 1.81 -22.46 -9.82
CA TYR A 103 0.74 -23.44 -9.58
C TYR A 103 -0.56 -23.18 -10.38
N PRO A 104 -1.04 -21.93 -10.58
CA PRO A 104 -2.20 -21.66 -11.42
C PRO A 104 -1.98 -21.99 -12.90
N HIS A 105 -0.73 -22.08 -13.36
CA HIS A 105 -0.39 -22.36 -14.75
C HIS A 105 -0.22 -23.84 -15.02
N GLN A 106 0.23 -24.61 -14.02
CA GLN A 106 0.43 -26.05 -14.12
C GLN A 106 -0.88 -26.83 -14.35
N HIS A 107 -0.79 -27.91 -15.12
CA HIS A 107 -1.86 -28.91 -15.24
C HIS A 107 -1.52 -30.10 -14.33
N TRP A 108 -2.54 -30.83 -13.84
CA TRP A 108 -2.38 -31.97 -12.91
C TRP A 108 -1.39 -33.05 -13.41
N PHE A 109 -1.17 -33.14 -14.73
CA PHE A 109 -0.26 -34.09 -15.36
C PHE A 109 1.02 -33.46 -15.92
N GLN A 110 1.22 -32.15 -15.74
CA GLN A 110 2.39 -31.45 -16.27
C GLN A 110 3.49 -31.41 -15.22
N GLN A 111 4.61 -32.02 -15.56
CA GLN A 111 5.86 -31.90 -14.80
C GLN A 111 6.40 -30.47 -14.94
N TRP A 112 7.16 -30.02 -13.94
CA TRP A 112 7.89 -28.74 -13.95
C TRP A 112 8.58 -28.53 -15.30
N SER A 113 8.25 -27.43 -15.98
CA SER A 113 8.71 -27.17 -17.34
C SER A 113 9.91 -26.22 -17.38
N ALA A 114 10.70 -26.26 -18.46
CA ALA A 114 11.77 -25.27 -18.69
C ALA A 114 11.23 -23.83 -18.73
N THR A 115 9.99 -23.65 -19.17
CA THR A 115 9.29 -22.35 -19.16
C THR A 115 9.02 -21.88 -17.73
N ASP A 116 8.56 -22.77 -16.85
CA ASP A 116 8.34 -22.43 -15.44
C ASP A 116 9.63 -22.06 -14.72
N GLU A 117 10.73 -22.78 -15.00
CA GLU A 117 12.06 -22.42 -14.48
C GLU A 117 12.49 -21.03 -14.96
N ALA A 118 12.35 -20.74 -16.27
CA ALA A 118 12.72 -19.45 -16.84
C ALA A 118 11.91 -18.29 -16.23
N ILE A 119 10.61 -18.47 -16.03
CA ILE A 119 9.74 -17.46 -15.41
C ILE A 119 10.11 -17.25 -13.94
N THR A 120 10.36 -18.33 -13.21
CA THR A 120 10.77 -18.29 -11.79
C THR A 120 12.11 -17.55 -11.65
N ALA A 121 13.09 -17.86 -12.50
CA ALA A 121 14.38 -17.17 -12.52
C ALA A 121 14.25 -15.70 -12.92
N ALA A 122 13.42 -15.37 -13.92
CA ALA A 122 13.17 -14.00 -14.34
C ALA A 122 12.52 -13.17 -13.22
N ALA A 123 11.54 -13.73 -12.50
CA ALA A 123 10.92 -13.09 -11.35
C ALA A 123 11.91 -12.84 -10.22
N MET A 124 12.78 -13.81 -9.90
CA MET A 124 13.84 -13.62 -8.91
C MET A 124 14.88 -12.58 -9.34
N THR A 125 15.20 -12.52 -10.63
CA THR A 125 16.13 -11.51 -11.18
C THR A 125 15.53 -10.11 -11.08
N THR A 126 14.26 -9.96 -11.48
CA THR A 126 13.52 -8.69 -11.46
C THR A 126 13.43 -8.11 -10.05
N THR A 127 13.30 -8.98 -9.06
CA THR A 127 13.21 -8.58 -7.65
C THR A 127 14.55 -8.53 -6.92
N ASN A 128 15.66 -8.80 -7.62
CA ASN A 128 17.01 -8.85 -7.06
C ASN A 128 17.14 -9.84 -5.88
N ILE A 129 16.58 -11.04 -6.02
CA ILE A 129 16.61 -12.10 -4.99
C ILE A 129 17.24 -13.41 -5.49
N LEU A 130 17.70 -13.45 -6.75
CA LEU A 130 18.25 -14.67 -7.37
C LEU A 130 19.45 -15.24 -6.61
N ASP A 131 20.34 -14.41 -6.08
CA ASP A 131 21.51 -14.84 -5.30
C ASP A 131 21.15 -15.54 -3.98
N PHE A 132 19.89 -15.44 -3.56
CA PHE A 132 19.34 -16.06 -2.37
C PHE A 132 18.46 -17.27 -2.70
N ALA A 133 18.36 -17.67 -3.97
CA ALA A 133 17.41 -18.68 -4.45
C ALA A 133 17.42 -19.98 -3.63
N ASP A 134 18.61 -20.47 -3.27
CA ASP A 134 18.76 -21.76 -2.58
C ASP A 134 18.84 -21.61 -1.05
N ARG A 135 18.63 -20.39 -0.52
CA ARG A 135 18.61 -20.14 0.92
C ARG A 135 17.20 -20.36 1.49
N PRO A 136 17.09 -20.89 2.72
CA PRO A 136 15.82 -20.92 3.44
C PRO A 136 15.26 -19.51 3.67
N LEU A 137 13.95 -19.34 3.48
CA LEU A 137 13.26 -18.05 3.54
C LEU A 137 13.39 -17.34 4.91
N ASP A 138 13.42 -18.12 5.99
CA ASP A 138 13.54 -17.67 7.37
C ASP A 138 14.93 -17.10 7.72
N THR A 139 15.94 -17.37 6.90
CA THR A 139 17.30 -16.82 7.06
C THR A 139 17.47 -15.42 6.46
N LEU A 140 16.47 -14.93 5.72
CA LEU A 140 16.53 -13.65 5.04
C LEU A 140 16.21 -12.47 5.96
N SER A 141 16.78 -11.30 5.66
CA SER A 141 16.32 -10.03 6.23
C SER A 141 14.87 -9.74 5.83
N GLY A 142 14.20 -8.84 6.56
CA GLY A 142 12.82 -8.45 6.26
C GLY A 142 12.61 -7.99 4.82
N GLY A 143 13.50 -7.15 4.29
CA GLY A 143 13.41 -6.64 2.92
C GLY A 143 13.64 -7.71 1.85
N GLN A 144 14.62 -8.60 2.06
CA GLN A 144 14.88 -9.73 1.17
C GLN A 144 13.69 -10.71 1.16
N ARG A 145 13.13 -11.01 2.33
CA ARG A 145 11.94 -11.85 2.45
C ARG A 145 10.76 -11.23 1.71
N GLN A 146 10.57 -9.91 1.82
CA GLN A 146 9.52 -9.20 1.08
C GLN A 146 9.73 -9.29 -0.44
N ARG A 147 10.96 -9.11 -0.93
CA ARG A 147 11.30 -9.29 -2.35
C ARG A 147 11.01 -10.71 -2.83
N ALA A 148 11.30 -11.74 -2.03
CA ALA A 148 10.97 -13.12 -2.36
C ALA A 148 9.45 -13.34 -2.53
N TRP A 149 8.62 -12.73 -1.68
CA TRP A 149 7.17 -12.79 -1.83
C TRP A 149 6.65 -12.02 -3.04
N ILE A 150 7.22 -10.85 -3.34
CA ILE A 150 6.91 -10.12 -4.57
C ILE A 150 7.32 -10.95 -5.78
N ALA A 151 8.47 -11.61 -5.76
CA ALA A 151 8.93 -12.49 -6.81
C ALA A 151 7.96 -13.64 -7.06
N MET A 152 7.44 -14.27 -6.00
CA MET A 152 6.41 -15.30 -6.11
C MET A 152 5.14 -14.77 -6.80
N ALA A 153 4.65 -13.61 -6.39
CA ALA A 153 3.48 -12.98 -7.01
C ALA A 153 3.74 -12.58 -8.48
N LEU A 154 4.98 -12.21 -8.83
CA LEU A 154 5.38 -11.94 -10.22
C LEU A 154 5.49 -13.20 -11.07
N ALA A 155 6.01 -14.29 -10.51
CA ALA A 155 6.08 -15.57 -11.18
C ALA A 155 4.68 -16.08 -11.55
N GLN A 156 3.63 -15.61 -10.87
CA GLN A 156 2.23 -15.89 -11.22
C GLN A 156 1.77 -15.26 -12.55
N GLU A 157 2.53 -14.31 -13.12
CA GLU A 157 2.24 -13.63 -14.39
C GLU A 157 0.81 -13.07 -14.46
N THR A 158 0.42 -12.34 -13.43
CA THR A 158 -0.91 -11.71 -13.34
C THR A 158 -0.88 -10.25 -13.80
N ASP A 159 -1.98 -9.82 -14.42
CA ASP A 159 -2.15 -8.43 -14.87
C ASP A 159 -2.39 -7.45 -13.70
N ILE A 160 -2.94 -7.98 -12.60
CA ILE A 160 -3.36 -7.22 -11.42
C ILE A 160 -2.66 -7.77 -10.18
N LEU A 161 -1.97 -6.90 -9.45
CA LEU A 161 -1.33 -7.23 -8.18
C LEU A 161 -1.96 -6.45 -7.04
N LEU A 162 -2.44 -7.16 -6.01
CA LEU A 162 -2.98 -6.59 -4.78
C LEU A 162 -1.98 -6.76 -3.64
N LEU A 163 -1.60 -5.69 -2.94
CA LEU A 163 -0.64 -5.74 -1.84
C LEU A 163 -1.20 -5.11 -0.57
N ASP A 164 -1.22 -5.86 0.52
CA ASP A 164 -1.65 -5.37 1.82
C ASP A 164 -0.41 -4.92 2.61
N GLU A 165 -0.18 -3.61 2.66
CA GLU A 165 0.94 -2.99 3.37
C GLU A 165 2.33 -3.58 3.04
N PRO A 166 2.76 -3.51 1.76
CA PRO A 166 4.00 -4.15 1.31
C PRO A 166 5.29 -3.58 1.93
N THR A 167 5.19 -2.48 2.67
CA THR A 167 6.31 -1.74 3.28
C THR A 167 6.36 -1.86 4.81
N THR A 168 5.40 -2.55 5.44
CA THR A 168 5.34 -2.68 6.90
C THR A 168 6.52 -3.52 7.43
N TYR A 169 7.07 -3.13 8.59
CA TYR A 169 8.24 -3.73 9.24
C TYR A 169 9.57 -3.63 8.48
N LEU A 170 9.66 -2.75 7.47
CA LEU A 170 10.90 -2.45 6.75
C LEU A 170 11.47 -1.10 7.20
N ASP A 171 12.80 -0.97 7.17
CA ASP A 171 13.43 0.34 7.27
C ASP A 171 13.17 1.18 6.01
N LEU A 172 13.41 2.49 6.10
CA LEU A 172 13.07 3.44 5.04
C LEU A 172 13.73 3.10 3.70
N ALA A 173 14.97 2.61 3.71
CA ALA A 173 15.67 2.27 2.47
C ALA A 173 14.97 1.11 1.76
N TYR A 174 14.66 0.03 2.48
CA TYR A 174 13.93 -1.11 1.92
C TYR A 174 12.49 -0.76 1.53
N GLN A 175 11.81 0.16 2.24
CA GLN A 175 10.48 0.63 1.83
C GLN A 175 10.52 1.29 0.45
N ILE A 176 11.49 2.19 0.22
CA ILE A 176 11.65 2.89 -1.06
C ILE A 176 11.99 1.90 -2.17
N GLU A 177 12.92 0.97 -1.92
CA GLU A 177 13.27 -0.07 -2.88
C GLU A 177 12.06 -0.93 -3.32
N VAL A 178 11.18 -1.30 -2.38
CA VAL A 178 9.96 -2.05 -2.70
C VAL A 178 8.99 -1.20 -3.54
N LEU A 179 8.82 0.07 -3.18
CA LEU A 179 7.93 0.98 -3.91
C LEU A 179 8.45 1.29 -5.32
N ASP A 180 9.76 1.43 -5.50
CA ASP A 180 10.41 1.60 -6.80
C ASP A 180 10.23 0.35 -7.68
N LEU A 181 10.42 -0.85 -7.12
CA LEU A 181 10.13 -2.10 -7.82
C LEU A 181 8.65 -2.16 -8.28
N LEU A 182 7.69 -1.81 -7.41
CA LEU A 182 6.28 -1.77 -7.79
C LEU A 182 6.01 -0.75 -8.89
N ARG A 183 6.73 0.37 -8.90
CA ARG A 183 6.63 1.36 -9.97
C ARG A 183 7.12 0.80 -11.30
N GLU A 184 8.30 0.17 -11.34
CA GLU A 184 8.84 -0.47 -12.55
C GLU A 184 7.87 -1.52 -13.10
N LEU A 185 7.26 -2.32 -12.22
CA LEU A 185 6.26 -3.32 -12.60
C LEU A 185 4.99 -2.72 -13.20
N ASN A 186 4.55 -1.56 -12.69
CA ASN A 186 3.44 -0.82 -13.26
C ASN A 186 3.80 -0.17 -14.60
N GLU A 187 5.00 0.37 -14.75
CA GLU A 187 5.50 0.92 -16.01
C GLU A 187 5.60 -0.16 -17.10
N ALA A 188 5.86 -1.41 -16.71
CA ALA A 188 5.73 -2.60 -17.56
C ALA A 188 4.28 -3.03 -17.88
N GLY A 189 3.26 -2.25 -17.44
CA GLY A 189 1.85 -2.41 -17.83
C GLY A 189 0.93 -3.04 -16.78
N ARG A 190 1.44 -3.43 -15.60
CA ARG A 190 0.62 -4.08 -14.56
C ARG A 190 -0.30 -3.09 -13.84
N THR A 191 -1.46 -3.54 -13.42
CA THR A 191 -2.34 -2.79 -12.50
C THR A 191 -1.97 -3.14 -11.06
N ILE A 192 -1.76 -2.15 -10.20
CA ILE A 192 -1.35 -2.39 -8.82
C ILE A 192 -2.34 -1.72 -7.88
N VAL A 193 -2.81 -2.45 -6.87
CA VAL A 193 -3.57 -1.89 -5.75
C VAL A 193 -2.80 -2.19 -4.48
N MET A 194 -2.47 -1.17 -3.71
CA MET A 194 -1.77 -1.36 -2.45
C MET A 194 -2.39 -0.57 -1.31
N VAL A 195 -2.34 -1.15 -0.12
CA VAL A 195 -2.66 -0.44 1.12
C VAL A 195 -1.37 0.19 1.65
N LEU A 196 -1.38 1.50 1.91
CA LEU A 196 -0.24 2.21 2.50
C LEU A 196 -0.70 2.99 3.73
N HIS A 197 0.16 3.01 4.75
CA HIS A 197 -0.04 3.82 5.95
C HIS A 197 0.56 5.22 5.83
N ASP A 198 1.68 5.34 5.13
CA ASP A 198 2.34 6.61 4.90
C ASP A 198 1.65 7.34 3.74
N LEU A 199 1.04 8.47 4.08
CA LEU A 199 0.33 9.34 3.16
C LEU A 199 1.25 9.95 2.08
N ASN A 200 2.49 10.26 2.45
CA ASN A 200 3.46 10.86 1.54
C ASN A 200 3.96 9.83 0.53
N GLN A 201 4.22 8.59 0.98
CA GLN A 201 4.54 7.48 0.06
C GLN A 201 3.38 7.20 -0.89
N ALA A 202 2.15 7.16 -0.39
CA ALA A 202 0.98 6.97 -1.22
C ALA A 202 0.85 8.06 -2.30
N CYS A 203 1.05 9.33 -1.95
CA CYS A 203 1.01 10.42 -2.92
C CYS A 203 2.15 10.40 -3.93
N ARG A 204 3.33 9.95 -3.54
CA ARG A 204 4.52 9.90 -4.42
C ARG A 204 4.48 8.76 -5.43
N TYR A 205 3.92 7.62 -5.05
CA TYR A 205 3.94 6.40 -5.88
C TYR A 205 2.61 6.07 -6.56
N ALA A 206 1.48 6.55 -6.03
CA ALA A 206 0.19 6.23 -6.62
C ALA A 206 -0.20 7.19 -7.75
N HIS A 207 -0.82 6.64 -8.77
CA HIS A 207 -1.52 7.40 -9.80
C HIS A 207 -2.93 7.76 -9.36
N HIS A 208 -3.53 6.92 -8.52
CA HIS A 208 -4.88 7.04 -8.00
C HIS A 208 -4.88 6.82 -6.49
N LEU A 209 -5.45 7.73 -5.73
CA LEU A 209 -5.59 7.63 -4.28
C LEU A 209 -7.06 7.35 -3.95
N VAL A 210 -7.31 6.41 -3.04
CA VAL A 210 -8.64 6.15 -2.48
C VAL A 210 -8.54 6.35 -0.97
N ALA A 211 -9.12 7.45 -0.49
CA ALA A 211 -9.19 7.75 0.93
C ALA A 211 -10.44 7.10 1.54
N MET A 212 -10.25 6.27 2.55
CA MET A 212 -11.30 5.55 3.25
C MET A 212 -11.45 6.04 4.69
N ARG A 213 -12.70 6.09 5.15
CA ARG A 213 -13.06 6.37 6.53
C ARG A 213 -14.32 5.59 6.91
N ASP A 214 -14.33 4.96 8.07
CA ASP A 214 -15.51 4.28 8.64
C ASP A 214 -16.20 3.33 7.64
N GLY A 215 -15.43 2.54 6.90
CA GLY A 215 -15.95 1.55 5.93
C GLY A 215 -16.42 2.12 4.59
N LYS A 216 -16.25 3.42 4.35
CA LYS A 216 -16.70 4.13 3.14
C LYS A 216 -15.54 4.84 2.46
N ILE A 217 -15.71 5.13 1.17
CA ILE A 217 -14.81 6.00 0.41
C ILE A 217 -15.18 7.45 0.72
N TRP A 218 -14.24 8.20 1.30
CA TRP A 218 -14.37 9.63 1.49
C TRP A 218 -14.16 10.37 0.16
N GLY A 219 -13.17 9.94 -0.62
CA GLY A 219 -12.85 10.49 -1.93
C GLY A 219 -11.83 9.64 -2.67
N GLN A 220 -11.85 9.72 -4.01
CA GLN A 220 -10.93 9.00 -4.87
C GLN A 220 -10.55 9.82 -6.10
N GLY A 221 -9.31 9.73 -6.56
CA GLY A 221 -8.81 10.57 -7.66
C GLY A 221 -7.30 10.64 -7.74
N ALA A 222 -6.76 11.60 -8.49
CA ALA A 222 -5.33 11.86 -8.48
C ALA A 222 -4.88 12.33 -7.09
N PRO A 223 -3.67 11.99 -6.61
CA PRO A 223 -3.15 12.43 -5.32
C PRO A 223 -3.30 13.94 -5.07
N ALA A 224 -3.00 14.77 -6.07
CA ALA A 224 -3.11 16.24 -5.99
C ALA A 224 -4.54 16.74 -5.73
N SER A 225 -5.57 15.98 -6.14
CA SER A 225 -6.97 16.35 -5.93
C SER A 225 -7.51 15.86 -4.58
N ILE A 226 -6.97 14.76 -4.05
CA ILE A 226 -7.46 14.13 -2.81
C ILE A 226 -6.68 14.58 -1.59
N MET A 227 -5.35 14.73 -1.69
CA MET A 227 -4.49 15.16 -0.59
C MET A 227 -4.66 16.65 -0.32
N THR A 228 -5.59 16.97 0.58
CA THR A 228 -5.88 18.33 1.05
C THR A 228 -5.85 18.38 2.57
N GLU A 229 -5.67 19.57 3.15
CA GLU A 229 -5.76 19.75 4.62
C GLU A 229 -7.12 19.27 5.15
N ARG A 230 -8.20 19.49 4.40
CA ARG A 230 -9.54 18.99 4.72
C ARG A 230 -9.58 17.47 4.78
N MET A 231 -9.02 16.79 3.77
CA MET A 231 -8.98 15.33 3.75
C MET A 231 -8.23 14.78 4.96
N VAL A 232 -7.07 15.35 5.29
CA VAL A 232 -6.27 14.91 6.45
C VAL A 232 -7.02 15.15 7.77
N ALA A 233 -7.65 16.32 7.92
CA ALA A 233 -8.44 16.65 9.11
C ALA A 233 -9.67 15.73 9.26
N GLU A 234 -10.41 15.48 8.18
CA GLU A 234 -11.62 14.66 8.24
C GLU A 234 -11.30 13.17 8.33
N VAL A 235 -10.36 12.65 7.55
CA VAL A 235 -10.07 11.21 7.47
C VAL A 235 -9.19 10.75 8.62
N PHE A 236 -8.15 11.53 8.96
CA PHE A 236 -7.14 11.16 9.94
C PHE A 236 -7.27 11.90 11.27
N ARG A 237 -8.21 12.85 11.39
CA ARG A 237 -8.39 13.69 12.60
C ARG A 237 -7.10 14.41 13.00
N LEU A 238 -6.34 14.84 11.99
CA LEU A 238 -5.03 15.43 12.14
C LEU A 238 -4.99 16.78 11.41
N ASN A 239 -4.52 17.81 12.10
CA ASN A 239 -4.19 19.08 11.44
C ASN A 239 -2.85 18.92 10.74
N ALA A 240 -2.77 19.36 9.48
CA ALA A 240 -1.56 19.27 8.69
C ALA A 240 -1.48 20.45 7.72
N ARG A 241 -0.27 20.74 7.24
CA ARG A 241 -0.04 21.52 6.03
C ARG A 241 0.23 20.59 4.86
N ILE A 242 -0.35 20.92 3.70
CA ILE A 242 -0.01 20.25 2.44
C ILE A 242 0.83 21.21 1.60
N ILE A 243 2.04 20.79 1.27
CA ILE A 243 2.93 21.52 0.36
C ILE A 243 3.29 20.64 -0.84
N ALA A 244 3.96 21.19 -1.85
CA ALA A 244 4.59 20.37 -2.88
C ALA A 244 5.88 19.74 -2.32
N ASP A 245 6.04 18.42 -2.49
CA ASP A 245 7.29 17.72 -2.24
C ASP A 245 8.39 18.35 -3.12
N PRO A 246 9.48 18.87 -2.53
CA PRO A 246 10.55 19.52 -3.28
C PRO A 246 11.31 18.58 -4.22
N VAL A 247 11.19 17.26 -4.03
CA VAL A 247 11.85 16.24 -4.86
C VAL A 247 10.93 15.73 -5.97
N SER A 248 9.68 15.38 -5.63
CA SER A 248 8.77 14.72 -6.57
C SER A 248 7.68 15.62 -7.15
N GLY A 249 7.44 16.79 -6.54
CA GLY A 249 6.29 17.66 -6.84
C GLY A 249 4.93 17.10 -6.39
N ALA A 250 4.89 15.88 -5.84
CA ALA A 250 3.68 15.30 -5.29
C ALA A 250 3.24 16.03 -4.01
N PRO A 251 1.96 15.94 -3.60
CA PRO A 251 1.53 16.48 -2.32
C PRO A 251 2.29 15.87 -1.13
N LEU A 252 2.85 16.73 -0.28
CA LEU A 252 3.55 16.38 0.94
C LEU A 252 2.76 16.87 2.15
N CYS A 253 2.31 15.94 2.98
CA CYS A 253 1.62 16.18 4.24
C CYS A 253 2.64 16.38 5.38
N ILE A 254 2.55 17.54 6.04
CA ILE A 254 3.34 17.91 7.21
C ILE A 254 2.39 17.98 8.40
N PRO A 255 2.39 16.97 9.30
CA PRO A 255 1.58 16.97 10.50
C PRO A 255 1.89 18.17 11.41
N LEU A 256 0.85 18.87 11.84
CA LEU A 256 0.96 19.90 12.86
C LEU A 256 0.71 19.27 14.23
N GLY A 257 1.79 18.91 14.92
CA GLY A 257 1.74 18.48 16.31
C GLY A 257 1.31 19.62 17.25
N ARG A 258 1.17 19.31 18.54
CA ARG A 258 1.10 20.38 19.55
C ARG A 258 2.41 21.16 19.51
N PRO A 259 2.39 22.51 19.58
CA PRO A 259 3.63 23.29 19.65
C PRO A 259 4.48 22.72 20.79
N HIS A 260 5.73 22.35 20.48
CA HIS A 260 6.70 22.14 21.53
C HIS A 260 6.97 23.54 22.10
N VAL A 261 6.31 23.87 23.22
CA VAL A 261 6.74 25.02 24.01
C VAL A 261 8.10 24.60 24.55
N GLU A 262 9.16 25.01 23.87
CA GLU A 262 10.49 25.01 24.47
C GLU A 262 10.36 25.79 25.78
N ARG A 263 10.37 25.07 26.90
CA ARG A 263 10.60 25.73 28.19
C ARG A 263 11.98 26.37 28.05
N PRO A 264 12.12 27.69 28.23
CA PRO A 264 13.43 28.32 28.20
C PRO A 264 14.33 27.56 29.17
N SER A 265 15.47 27.07 28.67
CA SER A 265 16.46 26.39 29.49
C SER A 265 16.84 27.30 30.66
N PRO A 266 16.91 26.80 31.90
CA PRO A 266 17.40 27.59 33.03
C PRO A 266 18.91 27.78 32.86
N GLY A 267 19.30 28.71 32.00
CA GLY A 267 20.69 28.95 31.62
C GLY A 267 20.95 30.24 30.86
N ASN A 268 19.92 30.96 30.39
CA ASN A 268 20.12 32.23 29.68
C ASN A 268 19.50 33.44 30.39
N ALA A 269 19.59 33.45 31.72
CA ALA A 269 19.24 34.61 32.54
C ALA A 269 20.48 35.47 32.83
N LEU A 270 21.16 35.99 31.80
CA LEU A 270 22.04 37.15 31.96
C LEU A 270 21.95 38.04 30.71
N SER A 271 21.75 39.34 30.98
CA SER A 271 21.73 40.49 30.06
C SER A 271 20.42 40.82 29.34
N TYR A 272 19.42 41.27 30.12
CA TYR A 272 18.70 42.49 29.73
C TYR A 272 18.61 43.39 30.96
N ALA A 273 19.48 44.39 31.02
CA ALA A 273 19.32 45.50 31.95
C ALA A 273 18.15 46.38 31.47
N PRO A 274 17.26 46.86 32.35
CA PRO A 274 16.16 47.72 31.95
C PRO A 274 16.69 49.11 31.56
N LEU A 275 16.29 49.60 30.39
CA LEU A 275 16.44 51.00 30.01
C LEU A 275 15.67 51.86 31.01
N VAL A 276 16.41 52.69 31.74
CA VAL A 276 15.91 53.67 32.70
C VAL A 276 14.93 54.62 32.00
N ALA A 277 13.74 54.73 32.57
CA ALA A 277 12.72 55.70 32.17
C ALA A 277 13.23 57.13 32.43
N ALA A 278 13.26 57.95 31.38
CA ALA A 278 13.52 59.38 31.49
C ALA A 278 12.30 60.08 32.13
N THR A 279 12.54 60.75 33.25
CA THR A 279 11.62 61.64 33.96
C THR A 279 11.30 62.88 33.14
N ALA A 280 10.00 63.21 32.99
CA ALA A 280 9.53 64.50 32.49
C ALA A 280 9.51 65.55 33.62
N PRO A 281 9.73 66.86 33.35
CA PRO A 281 9.70 67.89 34.37
C PRO A 281 8.28 68.41 34.62
N THR A 282 7.96 68.66 35.89
CA THR A 282 6.76 69.34 36.38
C THR A 282 6.80 70.83 36.03
N PRO A 283 5.68 71.48 35.63
CA PRO A 283 5.59 72.93 35.61
C PRO A 283 5.06 73.47 36.95
N ALA A 284 5.55 74.66 37.32
CA ALA A 284 4.97 75.54 38.33
C ALA A 284 3.80 76.34 37.74
#